data_AF-A0A9X9QBM5-F1
#
_entry.id   AF-A0A9X9QBM5-F1
#
_cell.length_a   1.000
_cell.length_b   1.000
_cell.length_c   1.000
_cell.angle_alpha   90.00
_cell.angle_beta   90.00
_cell.angle_gamma   90.00
#
_symmetry.space_group_name_H-M   'P 1'
#
loop_
_entity.id
_entity.type
_entity.pdbx_description
1 polymer ?
#
loop_
_entity_poly.entity_id
_entity_poly.type
_entity_poly.pdbx_seq_one_letter_code
_entity_poly.pdbx_strand_id
1 'polypeptide(L)'
;MALEVLNGSCESTGVIVEHSYCHDLESFFYILLWQCLSCGWEDGKKPNKEYLSKRYTGTAYEIFDFKETEMESSHFVRQLLPKFSLKFRSLWDLAMEFRKILFLPYGEFYIGSHKDNNALYKATMEAFNEVIEWLTMYVIFSLISILNLFIAHTTWLSNLLEALILL
;
A
#
# COMPACT_ATOMS: atom_id res chain seq x y z
N MET A 1 6.12 -3.07 -15.08
CA MET A 1 5.36 -3.16 -16.34
C MET A 1 3.89 -3.29 -15.99
N ALA A 2 3.10 -2.41 -16.59
CA ALA A 2 1.65 -2.31 -16.49
C ALA A 2 0.95 -3.47 -17.22
N LEU A 3 -0.28 -3.79 -16.82
CA LEU A 3 -1.05 -4.92 -17.37
C LEU A 3 -1.38 -4.73 -18.85
N GLU A 4 -1.72 -3.52 -19.31
CA GLU A 4 -2.03 -3.25 -20.73
C GLU A 4 -0.81 -3.55 -21.62
N VAL A 5 0.38 -3.12 -21.20
CA VAL A 5 1.65 -3.34 -21.90
C VAL A 5 2.02 -4.84 -21.91
N LEU A 6 1.79 -5.53 -20.78
CA LEU A 6 2.01 -6.97 -20.68
C LEU A 6 1.03 -7.75 -21.57
N ASN A 7 -0.24 -7.37 -21.60
CA ASN A 7 -1.25 -8.02 -22.44
C ASN A 7 -0.90 -7.91 -23.92
N GLY A 8 -0.55 -6.70 -24.39
CA GLY A 8 -0.13 -6.51 -25.78
C GLY A 8 1.12 -7.33 -26.16
N SER A 9 2.00 -7.61 -25.19
CA SER A 9 3.15 -8.49 -25.38
C SER A 9 2.76 -9.98 -25.51
N CYS A 10 1.61 -10.38 -24.97
CA CYS A 10 1.10 -11.77 -25.04
C CYS A 10 0.36 -12.06 -26.35
N GLU A 11 -0.36 -11.07 -26.89
CA GLU A 11 -1.27 -11.27 -28.02
C GLU A 11 -0.58 -11.39 -29.40
N SER A 12 0.76 -11.25 -29.48
CA SER A 12 1.52 -11.27 -30.75
C SER A 12 1.02 -10.27 -31.81
N THR A 13 0.29 -9.23 -31.41
CA THR A 13 -0.43 -8.32 -32.31
C THR A 13 0.43 -7.20 -32.90
N GLY A 14 1.67 -7.03 -32.44
CA GLY A 14 2.53 -5.91 -32.86
C GLY A 14 1.96 -4.53 -32.51
N VAL A 15 0.90 -4.48 -31.68
CA VAL A 15 0.27 -3.24 -31.23
C VAL A 15 1.21 -2.54 -30.26
N ILE A 16 1.62 -1.34 -30.66
CA ILE A 16 2.39 -0.45 -29.78
C ILE A 16 1.39 0.19 -28.82
N VAL A 17 1.47 -0.19 -27.54
CA VAL A 17 0.75 0.49 -26.48
C VAL A 17 1.46 1.82 -26.23
N GLU A 18 0.79 2.94 -26.51
CA GLU A 18 1.31 4.25 -26.15
C GLU A 18 1.41 4.35 -24.63
N HIS A 19 2.62 4.65 -24.14
CA HIS A 19 2.87 4.78 -22.72
C HIS A 19 2.05 5.94 -22.16
N SER A 20 1.25 5.67 -21.14
CA SER A 20 0.38 6.66 -20.51
C SER A 20 0.75 6.84 -19.04
N TYR A 21 0.28 7.94 -18.45
CA TYR A 21 0.44 8.21 -17.03
C TYR A 21 -0.16 7.10 -16.14
N CYS A 22 -1.22 6.43 -16.61
CA CYS A 22 -1.78 5.27 -15.91
C CYS A 22 -0.74 4.14 -15.76
N HIS A 23 0.12 3.92 -16.76
CA HIS A 23 1.14 2.88 -16.69
C HIS A 23 2.24 3.20 -15.67
N ASP A 24 2.55 4.49 -15.49
CA ASP A 24 3.47 4.96 -14.45
C ASP A 24 2.87 4.77 -13.06
N LEU A 25 1.61 5.15 -12.87
CA LEU A 25 0.91 4.93 -11.59
C LEU A 25 0.75 3.45 -11.25
N GLU A 26 0.40 2.61 -12.22
CA GLU A 26 0.32 1.16 -12.01
C GLU A 26 1.69 0.59 -11.64
N SER A 27 2.75 1.05 -12.30
CA SER A 27 4.12 0.65 -11.96
C SER A 27 4.51 1.10 -10.56
N PHE A 28 4.17 2.34 -10.17
CA PHE A 28 4.37 2.84 -8.82
C PHE A 28 3.59 2.02 -7.79
N PHE A 29 2.35 1.65 -8.09
CA PHE A 29 1.55 0.79 -7.23
C PHE A 29 2.20 -0.59 -7.03
N TYR A 30 2.73 -1.21 -8.09
CA TYR A 30 3.48 -2.47 -7.92
C TYR A 30 4.73 -2.31 -7.03
N ILE A 31 5.43 -1.17 -7.09
CA ILE A 31 6.55 -0.87 -6.20
C ILE A 31 6.09 -0.69 -4.75
N LEU A 32 4.98 0.03 -4.52
CA LEU A 32 4.38 0.15 -3.19
C LEU A 32 4.06 -1.24 -2.60
N LEU A 33 3.39 -2.10 -3.38
CA LEU A 33 3.08 -3.46 -2.96
C LEU A 33 4.35 -4.27 -2.70
N TRP A 34 5.35 -4.17 -3.57
CA TRP A 34 6.63 -4.86 -3.37
C TRP A 34 7.30 -4.44 -2.06
N GLN A 35 7.27 -3.15 -1.73
CA GLN A 35 7.85 -2.64 -0.48
C GLN A 35 7.10 -3.18 0.75
N CYS A 36 5.77 -3.17 0.71
CA CYS A 36 4.94 -3.68 1.80
C CYS A 36 5.12 -5.19 2.03
N LEU A 37 5.39 -5.94 0.96
CA LEU A 37 5.60 -7.39 0.99
C LEU A 37 7.04 -7.79 1.34
N SER A 38 8.03 -6.97 0.97
CA SER A 38 9.46 -7.31 1.09
C SER A 38 10.11 -6.78 2.36
N CYS A 39 9.59 -5.70 2.94
CA CYS A 39 10.23 -4.98 4.03
C CYS A 39 9.42 -5.06 5.33
N GLY A 40 10.02 -4.62 6.45
CA GLY A 40 9.35 -4.54 7.75
C GLY A 40 9.19 -5.88 8.47
N TRP A 41 9.91 -6.90 8.01
CA TRP A 41 10.03 -8.19 8.66
C TRP A 41 11.18 -8.20 9.67
N GLU A 42 11.09 -9.08 10.66
CA GLU A 42 12.18 -9.36 11.60
C GLU A 42 13.40 -9.92 10.86
N ASP A 43 14.59 -9.73 11.44
CA ASP A 43 15.85 -10.18 10.85
C ASP A 43 15.81 -11.68 10.53
N GLY A 44 16.29 -12.03 9.33
CA GLY A 44 16.29 -13.40 8.82
C GLY A 44 14.95 -13.89 8.25
N LYS A 45 13.86 -13.13 8.36
CA LYS A 45 12.56 -13.48 7.76
C LYS A 45 12.29 -12.65 6.50
N LYS A 46 12.18 -13.31 5.35
CA LYS A 46 11.69 -12.72 4.07
C LYS A 46 10.57 -13.59 3.49
N PRO A 47 9.39 -13.62 4.13
CA PRO A 47 8.40 -14.69 3.93
C PRO A 47 7.76 -14.70 2.52
N ASN A 48 7.97 -13.66 1.71
CA ASN A 48 7.27 -13.50 0.44
C ASN A 48 8.17 -13.63 -0.79
N LYS A 49 9.43 -14.09 -0.68
CA LYS A 49 10.37 -14.11 -1.81
C LYS A 49 9.83 -14.88 -3.02
N GLU A 50 9.31 -16.09 -2.81
CA GLU A 50 8.74 -16.93 -3.87
C GLU A 50 7.44 -16.33 -4.45
N TYR A 51 6.61 -15.74 -3.59
CA TYR A 51 5.39 -15.07 -4.04
C TYR A 51 5.71 -13.84 -4.90
N LEU A 52 6.71 -13.06 -4.51
CA LEU A 52 7.16 -11.89 -5.25
C LEU A 52 7.83 -12.24 -6.57
N SER A 53 8.56 -13.35 -6.64
CA SER A 53 9.22 -13.77 -7.88
C SER A 53 8.23 -14.00 -9.01
N LYS A 54 7.04 -14.53 -8.72
CA LYS A 54 5.97 -14.73 -9.72
C LYS A 54 5.57 -13.46 -10.48
N ARG A 55 5.83 -12.27 -9.93
CA ARG A 55 5.54 -10.98 -10.60
C ARG A 55 6.53 -10.62 -11.72
N TYR A 56 7.65 -11.34 -11.84
CA TYR A 56 8.72 -11.04 -12.80
C TYR A 56 9.48 -12.26 -13.33
N THR A 57 9.16 -13.49 -12.89
CA THR A 57 9.75 -14.73 -13.40
C THR A 57 8.73 -15.53 -14.18
N GLY A 58 9.12 -16.07 -15.34
CA GLY A 58 8.26 -16.84 -16.22
C GLY A 58 8.13 -16.20 -17.60
N THR A 59 7.19 -16.70 -18.39
CA THR A 59 6.75 -16.11 -19.66
C THR A 59 5.97 -14.82 -19.44
N ALA A 60 5.84 -14.00 -20.48
CA ALA A 60 5.02 -12.78 -20.41
C ALA A 60 3.57 -13.10 -20.00
N TYR A 61 3.02 -14.21 -20.52
CA TYR A 61 1.68 -14.70 -20.17
C TYR A 61 1.57 -15.06 -18.70
N GLU A 62 2.50 -15.84 -18.14
CA GLU A 62 2.48 -16.21 -16.71
C GLU A 62 2.58 -14.99 -15.79
N ILE A 63 3.39 -13.99 -16.17
CA ILE A 63 3.52 -12.75 -15.42
C ILE A 63 2.23 -11.92 -15.50
N PHE A 64 1.60 -11.86 -16.69
CA PHE A 64 0.34 -11.17 -16.92
C PHE A 64 -0.79 -11.81 -16.11
N ASP A 65 -1.04 -13.12 -16.29
CA ASP A 65 -2.08 -13.90 -15.62
C ASP A 65 -2.00 -13.79 -14.10
N PHE A 66 -0.77 -13.88 -13.55
CA PHE A 66 -0.56 -13.70 -12.12
C PHE A 66 -0.95 -12.30 -11.65
N LYS A 67 -0.48 -11.24 -12.34
CA LYS A 67 -0.77 -9.86 -11.94
C LYS A 67 -2.24 -9.50 -12.11
N GLU A 68 -2.86 -9.96 -13.19
CA GLU A 68 -4.28 -9.75 -13.47
C GLU A 68 -5.12 -10.42 -12.39
N THR A 69 -4.88 -11.70 -12.09
CA THR A 69 -5.58 -12.44 -11.03
C THR A 69 -5.48 -11.74 -9.68
N GLU A 70 -4.30 -11.20 -9.36
CA GLU A 70 -4.07 -10.43 -8.13
C GLU A 70 -4.89 -9.14 -8.07
N MET A 71 -5.09 -8.47 -9.20
CA MET A 71 -5.77 -7.18 -9.27
C MET A 71 -7.27 -7.26 -9.54
N GLU A 72 -7.76 -8.28 -10.24
CA GLU A 72 -9.18 -8.44 -10.56
C GLU A 72 -9.94 -9.10 -9.41
N SER A 73 -9.41 -10.20 -8.89
CA SER A 73 -10.20 -11.13 -8.09
C SER A 73 -10.20 -10.78 -6.58
N SER A 74 -10.88 -11.62 -5.79
CA SER A 74 -10.79 -11.55 -4.32
C SER A 74 -9.39 -11.85 -3.76
N HIS A 75 -8.45 -12.28 -4.62
CA HIS A 75 -7.07 -12.60 -4.26
C HIS A 75 -6.35 -11.41 -3.62
N PHE A 76 -6.58 -10.19 -4.11
CA PHE A 76 -6.00 -8.98 -3.52
C PHE A 76 -6.25 -8.91 -2.01
N VAL A 77 -7.52 -9.02 -1.61
CA VAL A 77 -7.93 -8.85 -0.21
C VAL A 77 -7.63 -10.12 0.61
N ARG A 78 -7.85 -11.30 0.03
CA ARG A 78 -7.78 -12.57 0.78
C ARG A 78 -6.38 -13.16 0.86
N GLN A 79 -5.50 -12.84 -0.08
CA GLN A 79 -4.18 -13.47 -0.19
C GLN A 79 -3.04 -12.46 -0.22
N LEU A 80 -3.18 -11.34 -0.91
CA LEU A 80 -2.11 -10.34 -1.02
C LEU A 80 -2.00 -9.47 0.24
N LEU A 81 -3.08 -8.80 0.68
CA LEU A 81 -3.03 -7.92 1.86
C LEU A 81 -2.52 -8.65 3.13
N PRO A 82 -2.96 -9.89 3.44
CA PRO A 82 -2.45 -10.63 4.60
C PRO A 82 -0.94 -10.92 4.57
N LYS A 83 -0.29 -10.80 3.40
CA LYS A 83 1.16 -10.98 3.26
C LYS A 83 1.95 -9.70 3.58
N PHE A 84 1.32 -8.57 3.88
CA PHE A 84 2.05 -7.38 4.32
C PHE A 84 2.69 -7.66 5.68
N SER A 85 3.89 -7.10 5.91
CA SER A 85 4.47 -7.15 7.24
C SER A 85 3.64 -6.32 8.22
N LEU A 86 3.73 -6.63 9.52
CA LEU A 86 3.00 -5.89 10.56
C LEU A 86 3.31 -4.39 10.53
N LYS A 87 4.54 -4.02 10.14
CA LYS A 87 4.97 -2.63 10.00
C LYS A 87 4.20 -1.85 8.93
N PHE A 88 3.69 -2.54 7.91
CA PHE A 88 2.96 -1.94 6.79
C PHE A 88 1.46 -2.24 6.80
N ARG A 89 0.93 -2.81 7.89
CA ARG A 89 -0.50 -3.10 7.99
C ARG A 89 -1.38 -1.84 7.87
N SER A 90 -0.90 -0.69 8.34
CA SER A 90 -1.60 0.60 8.18
C SER A 90 -1.75 1.05 6.73
N LEU A 91 -1.04 0.43 5.78
CA LEU A 91 -1.16 0.76 4.35
C LEU A 91 -2.18 -0.13 3.62
N TRP A 92 -2.94 -0.96 4.32
CA TRP A 92 -4.00 -1.78 3.69
C TRP A 92 -5.05 -0.93 3.01
N ASP A 93 -5.56 0.09 3.70
CA ASP A 93 -6.60 0.96 3.17
C ASP A 93 -6.08 1.74 1.96
N LEU A 94 -4.84 2.26 2.03
CA LEU A 94 -4.18 2.88 0.88
C LEU A 94 -4.08 1.92 -0.31
N ALA A 95 -3.62 0.69 -0.08
CA ALA A 95 -3.46 -0.29 -1.14
C ALA A 95 -4.80 -0.69 -1.77
N MET A 96 -5.87 -0.76 -0.96
CA MET A 96 -7.23 -1.02 -1.43
C MET A 96 -7.78 0.14 -2.25
N GLU A 97 -7.68 1.39 -1.77
CA GLU A 97 -8.16 2.56 -2.49
C GLU A 97 -7.36 2.79 -3.77
N PHE A 98 -6.04 2.62 -3.73
CA PHE A 98 -5.21 2.79 -4.91
C PHE A 98 -5.51 1.72 -5.98
N ARG A 99 -5.79 0.47 -5.56
CA ARG A 99 -6.30 -0.56 -6.48
C ARG A 99 -7.63 -0.14 -7.11
N LYS A 100 -8.58 0.40 -6.33
CA LYS A 100 -9.88 0.83 -6.87
C LYS A 100 -9.71 1.95 -7.90
N ILE A 101 -8.86 2.93 -7.60
CA ILE A 101 -8.55 4.04 -8.50
C ILE A 101 -7.98 3.54 -9.84
N LEU A 102 -7.05 2.59 -9.79
CA LEU A 102 -6.37 2.11 -11.00
C LEU A 102 -7.18 1.11 -11.81
N PHE A 103 -7.85 0.17 -11.15
CA PHE A 103 -8.41 -1.02 -11.79
C PHE A 103 -9.93 -1.13 -11.69
N LEU A 104 -10.60 -0.27 -10.91
CA LEU A 104 -12.06 -0.26 -10.78
C LEU A 104 -12.67 1.14 -11.02
N PRO A 105 -12.22 1.91 -12.04
CA PRO A 105 -12.67 3.29 -12.26
C PRO A 105 -14.17 3.41 -12.51
N TYR A 106 -14.82 2.34 -12.96
CA TYR A 106 -16.25 2.27 -13.25
C TYR A 106 -16.99 1.25 -12.36
N GLY A 107 -16.35 0.78 -11.29
CA GLY A 107 -16.87 -0.30 -10.44
C GLY A 107 -16.66 -1.72 -10.99
N GLU A 108 -16.10 -1.84 -12.19
CA GLU A 108 -15.73 -3.11 -12.83
C GLU A 108 -14.24 -3.12 -13.16
N PHE A 109 -13.66 -4.32 -13.27
CA PHE A 109 -12.24 -4.49 -13.54
C PHE A 109 -11.87 -3.95 -14.92
N TYR A 110 -10.86 -3.10 -14.95
CA TYR A 110 -10.42 -2.41 -16.17
C TYR A 110 -8.90 -2.40 -16.25
N ILE A 111 -8.39 -2.82 -17.41
CA ILE A 111 -7.00 -2.68 -17.83
C ILE A 111 -7.01 -1.83 -19.09
N GLY A 112 -6.27 -0.72 -19.08
CA GLY A 112 -6.18 0.16 -20.23
C GLY A 112 -5.85 1.60 -19.89
N SER A 113 -5.76 2.41 -20.92
CA SER A 113 -5.57 3.85 -20.78
C SER A 113 -6.86 4.54 -20.31
N HIS A 114 -6.77 5.30 -19.22
CA HIS A 114 -7.89 6.08 -18.70
C HIS A 114 -8.19 7.28 -19.59
N LYS A 115 -9.48 7.61 -19.77
CA LYS A 115 -9.90 8.77 -20.56
C LYS A 115 -9.49 10.11 -19.95
N ASP A 116 -9.45 10.18 -18.62
CA ASP A 116 -9.11 11.40 -17.88
C ASP A 116 -7.94 11.14 -16.93
N ASN A 117 -6.72 11.37 -17.44
CA ASN A 117 -5.49 11.22 -16.67
C ASN A 117 -5.39 12.21 -15.50
N ASN A 118 -6.02 13.38 -15.59
CA ASN A 118 -5.98 14.39 -14.53
C ASN A 118 -6.86 13.95 -13.35
N ALA A 119 -8.04 13.39 -13.62
CA ALA A 119 -8.89 12.80 -12.60
C ALA A 119 -8.18 11.63 -11.90
N LEU A 120 -7.50 10.76 -12.65
CA LEU A 120 -6.72 9.64 -12.11
C LEU A 120 -5.59 10.13 -11.18
N TYR A 121 -4.83 11.14 -11.62
CA TYR A 121 -3.78 11.77 -10.82
C TYR A 121 -4.34 12.35 -9.52
N LYS A 122 -5.42 13.12 -9.65
CA LYS A 122 -6.04 13.81 -8.52
C LYS A 122 -6.54 12.81 -7.48
N ALA A 123 -7.27 11.79 -7.89
CA ALA A 123 -7.76 10.74 -7.00
C ALA A 123 -6.60 10.01 -6.30
N THR A 124 -5.51 9.75 -7.02
CA THR A 124 -4.30 9.15 -6.43
C THR A 124 -3.70 10.07 -5.36
N MET A 125 -3.53 11.36 -5.67
CA MET A 125 -2.97 12.32 -4.72
C MET A 125 -3.86 12.49 -3.48
N GLU A 126 -5.18 12.53 -3.65
CA GLU A 126 -6.15 12.60 -2.55
C GLU A 126 -6.01 11.38 -1.63
N ALA A 127 -5.97 10.16 -2.16
CA ALA A 127 -5.80 8.95 -1.36
C ALA A 127 -4.49 8.94 -0.55
N PHE A 128 -3.38 9.43 -1.13
CA PHE A 128 -2.12 9.54 -0.40
C PHE A 128 -2.16 10.64 0.66
N ASN A 129 -2.76 11.80 0.36
CA ASN A 129 -2.88 12.90 1.32
C ASN A 129 -3.71 12.49 2.53
N GLU A 130 -4.84 11.79 2.34
CA GLU A 130 -5.66 11.27 3.44
C GLU A 130 -4.85 10.37 4.39
N VAL A 131 -4.02 9.49 3.83
CA VAL A 131 -3.18 8.58 4.63
C VAL A 131 -2.06 9.33 5.34
N ILE A 132 -1.44 10.33 4.69
CA ILE A 132 -0.43 11.18 5.31
C ILE A 132 -1.02 11.97 6.47
N GLU A 133 -2.20 12.57 6.28
CA GLU A 133 -2.93 13.31 7.32
C GLU A 133 -3.27 12.38 8.49
N TRP A 134 -3.81 11.20 8.21
CA TRP A 134 -4.14 10.21 9.23
C TRP A 134 -2.91 9.75 10.02
N LEU A 135 -1.81 9.40 9.35
CA LEU A 135 -0.55 9.00 10.01
C LEU A 135 0.03 10.13 10.86
N THR A 136 -0.04 11.38 10.36
CA THR A 136 0.43 12.56 11.08
C THR A 136 -0.39 12.79 12.35
N MET A 137 -1.72 12.75 12.24
CA MET A 137 -2.61 12.87 13.39
C MET A 137 -2.36 11.76 14.41
N TYR A 138 -2.20 10.51 13.96
CA TYR A 138 -1.92 9.37 14.83
C TYR A 138 -0.64 9.55 15.66
N VAL A 139 0.45 10.04 15.03
CA VAL A 139 1.71 10.33 15.73
C VAL A 139 1.53 11.43 16.76
N ILE A 140 0.83 12.52 16.41
CA ILE A 140 0.56 13.64 17.31
C ILE A 140 -0.23 13.16 18.54
N PHE A 141 -1.33 12.41 18.35
CA PHE A 141 -2.12 11.87 19.46
C PHE A 141 -1.32 10.91 20.35
N SER A 142 -0.47 10.08 19.76
CA SER A 142 0.39 9.16 20.51
C SER A 142 1.38 9.93 21.39
N LEU A 143 2.00 10.99 20.87
CA LEU A 143 2.92 11.85 21.62
C LEU A 143 2.22 12.60 22.75
N ILE A 144 1.03 13.15 22.51
CA ILE A 144 0.21 13.81 23.53
C ILE A 144 -0.14 12.82 24.64
N SER A 145 -0.51 11.59 24.30
CA SER A 145 -0.87 10.54 25.27
C SER A 145 0.33 10.15 26.15
N ILE A 146 1.52 10.00 25.55
CA ILE A 146 2.76 9.72 26.28
C ILE A 146 3.12 10.90 27.21
N LEU A 147 2.99 12.13 26.73
CA LEU A 147 3.27 13.33 27.52
C LEU A 147 2.32 13.43 28.73
N ASN A 148 1.03 13.17 28.53
CA ASN A 148 0.04 13.16 29.60
C ASN A 148 0.35 12.08 30.66
N LEU A 149 0.75 10.88 30.24
CA LEU A 149 1.18 9.81 31.16
C LEU A 149 2.42 10.22 31.96
N PHE A 150 3.40 10.85 31.31
CA PHE A 150 4.60 11.34 31.98
C PHE A 150 4.28 12.42 33.04
N ILE A 151 3.42 13.39 32.70
CA ILE A 151 2.98 14.44 33.63
C ILE A 151 2.17 13.84 34.80
N ALA A 152 1.29 12.88 34.54
CA ALA A 152 0.53 12.21 35.60
C ALA A 152 1.46 11.45 36.57
N HIS A 153 2.50 10.82 36.05
CA HIS A 153 3.48 10.12 36.87
C HIS A 153 4.33 11.08 37.73
N THR A 154 4.79 12.22 37.18
CA THR A 154 5.57 13.20 37.95
C THR A 154 4.76 13.89 39.03
N THR A 155 3.50 14.23 38.76
CA THR A 155 2.59 14.80 39.76
C THR A 155 2.28 13.81 40.88
N TRP A 156 2.07 12.53 40.55
CA TRP A 156 1.89 11.48 41.56
C TRP A 156 3.12 11.33 42.47
N LEU A 157 4.32 11.30 41.90
CA LEU A 157 5.58 11.24 42.65
C LEU A 157 5.78 12.45 43.57
N SER A 158 5.45 13.66 43.09
CA SER A 158 5.53 14.90 43.89
C SER A 158 4.64 14.83 45.12
N ASN A 159 3.37 14.43 44.93
CA ASN A 159 2.39 14.32 46.02
C ASN A 159 2.79 13.23 47.03
N LEU A 160 3.38 12.12 46.57
CA LEU A 160 3.88 11.07 47.45
C LEU A 160 5.05 11.56 48.32
N LEU A 161 5.99 12.30 47.73
CA LEU A 161 7.13 12.89 48.44
C LEU A 161 6.68 13.91 49.49
N GLU A 162 5.73 14.79 49.16
CA GLU A 162 5.16 15.74 50.12
C GLU A 162 4.48 15.01 51.30
N ALA A 163 3.70 13.96 51.03
CA ALA A 163 3.05 13.18 52.08
C ALA A 163 4.06 12.47 53.00
N LEU A 164 5.21 12.04 52.48
CA LEU A 164 6.28 11.39 53.25
C LEU A 164 7.09 12.37 54.10
N ILE A 165 7.22 13.65 53.70
CA ILE A 165 7.92 14.69 54.47
C ILE A 165 7.07 15.21 55.64
N LEU A 166 5.74 15.07 55.56
CA LEU A 166 4.79 15.52 56.58
C LEU A 166 4.49 14.47 57.68
N LEU A 167 5.16 13.30 57.64
CA LEU A 167 5.11 12.22 58.64
C LEU A 167 6.38 12.22 59.51
#